data_AF-A0JTP1-F1
#
_entry.id   AF-A0JTP1-F1
#
_cell.length_a   1.000
_cell.length_b   1.000
_cell.length_c   1.000
_cell.angle_alpha   90.00
_cell.angle_beta   90.00
_cell.angle_gamma   90.00
#
_symmetry.space_group_name_H-M   'P 1'
#
loop_
_entity.id
_entity.type
_entity.pdbx_description
1 polymer ?
#
loop_
_entity_poly.entity_id
_entity_poly.type
_entity_poly.pdbx_seq_one_letter_code
_entity_poly.pdbx_strand_id
1 'polypeptide(L)'
;MDTFFRRNEARKPVNSGADKRFRTLPGSWITHKRVGGAAAAVVLVVSATACGGQSAASSTTPLASESASPSATPTPTPTAPASSGCVTENATEKYAPKVFICTKSDAGKLLWMEQSESKRVTDTRAAAAAAKVAAEKAAADKAAQEAAAKAAQEQAAAETARQQAAAAETARQQQAAAAAAAAAAAKAQVPVQPAAPAAPSGCDPNYAGGCVPIASDVDCAGGSGNGPAYVRGPVTVVGSDIYGLDNDRDGVGCE
;
A
#
# COMPACT_ATOMS: atom_id res chain seq x y z
N MET A 1 -0.99 40.15 -35.92
CA MET A 1 0.12 39.83 -36.83
C MET A 1 1.14 39.06 -36.00
N ASP A 2 1.43 37.78 -36.14
CA ASP A 2 1.12 36.70 -37.08
C ASP A 2 1.42 35.38 -36.32
N THR A 3 0.47 34.48 -36.09
CA THR A 3 0.18 33.25 -36.88
C THR A 3 1.33 32.22 -37.06
N PHE A 4 1.07 31.01 -36.52
CA PHE A 4 1.50 29.66 -36.98
C PHE A 4 2.99 29.26 -36.93
N PHE A 5 3.33 28.24 -36.13
CA PHE A 5 3.39 26.87 -36.67
C PHE A 5 3.29 25.77 -35.59
N ARG A 6 2.26 24.96 -35.80
CA ARG A 6 1.92 23.68 -35.16
C ARG A 6 2.94 22.60 -35.56
N ARG A 7 3.14 21.64 -34.64
CA ARG A 7 3.13 20.19 -34.90
C ARG A 7 4.40 19.56 -35.48
N ASN A 8 5.08 18.77 -34.65
CA ASN A 8 5.67 17.52 -35.10
C ASN A 8 5.48 16.43 -34.04
N GLU A 9 4.28 15.82 -34.07
CA GLU A 9 3.98 14.55 -33.43
C GLU A 9 4.65 13.45 -34.26
N ALA A 10 5.79 12.94 -33.81
CA ALA A 10 6.38 11.73 -34.36
C ALA A 10 5.53 10.53 -33.92
N ARG A 11 4.73 10.03 -34.87
CA ARG A 11 3.91 8.83 -34.75
C ARG A 11 4.80 7.60 -34.50
N LYS A 12 4.36 6.80 -33.53
CA LYS A 12 4.79 5.42 -33.27
C LYS A 12 4.54 4.53 -34.50
N PRO A 13 5.41 3.56 -34.81
CA PRO A 13 4.99 2.36 -35.52
C PRO A 13 4.30 1.39 -34.55
N VAL A 14 3.10 0.97 -34.94
CA VAL A 14 2.35 -0.13 -34.34
C VAL A 14 3.10 -1.44 -34.66
N ASN A 15 3.38 -2.27 -33.65
CA ASN A 15 3.81 -3.64 -33.88
C ASN A 15 2.78 -4.57 -33.25
N SER A 16 1.88 -5.04 -34.11
CA SER A 16 0.95 -6.14 -33.84
C SER A 16 1.72 -7.45 -33.94
N GLY A 17 1.73 -8.24 -32.88
CA GLY A 17 2.28 -9.60 -32.98
C GLY A 17 2.27 -10.37 -31.67
N ALA A 18 1.44 -11.41 -31.64
CA ALA A 18 1.51 -12.59 -30.80
C ALA A 18 0.84 -12.50 -29.41
N ASP A 19 -0.46 -12.75 -29.42
CA ASP A 19 -1.07 -13.85 -28.65
C ASP A 19 -0.06 -14.91 -28.20
N LYS A 20 0.07 -15.09 -26.89
CA LYS A 20 0.40 -16.40 -26.29
C LYS A 20 -0.05 -16.45 -24.84
N ARG A 21 -1.31 -16.88 -24.72
CA ARG A 21 -1.86 -17.80 -23.70
C ARG A 21 -1.43 -17.58 -22.25
N PHE A 22 -2.35 -16.94 -21.54
CA PHE A 22 -2.68 -17.23 -20.14
C PHE A 22 -2.57 -18.74 -19.85
N ARG A 23 -1.58 -19.13 -19.04
CA ARG A 23 -1.54 -20.43 -18.36
C ARG A 23 -1.68 -20.17 -16.87
N THR A 24 -2.92 -20.31 -16.43
CA THR A 24 -3.33 -20.44 -15.04
C THR A 24 -2.59 -21.63 -14.41
N LEU A 25 -1.86 -21.39 -13.32
CA LEU A 25 -1.35 -22.45 -12.43
C LEU A 25 -2.19 -22.44 -11.14
N PRO A 26 -2.64 -23.62 -10.66
CA PRO A 26 -3.49 -23.73 -9.49
C PRO A 26 -2.72 -23.57 -8.17
N GLY A 27 -3.45 -23.10 -7.16
CA GLY A 27 -2.96 -22.67 -5.86
C GLY A 27 -2.16 -23.73 -5.09
N SER A 28 -1.06 -23.26 -4.49
CA SER A 28 -0.30 -23.98 -3.47
C SER A 28 -0.86 -23.59 -2.10
N TRP A 29 -1.44 -24.56 -1.41
CA TRP A 29 -1.94 -24.40 -0.04
C TRP A 29 -0.76 -24.60 0.90
N ILE A 30 -0.22 -23.49 1.42
CA ILE A 30 0.85 -23.53 2.42
C ILE A 30 0.21 -23.56 3.81
N THR A 31 0.23 -24.75 4.40
CA THR A 31 -0.17 -25.04 5.77
C THR A 31 0.85 -24.44 6.75
N HIS A 32 0.52 -23.32 7.39
CA HIS A 32 1.36 -22.74 8.45
C HIS A 32 1.20 -23.54 9.76
N LYS A 33 2.16 -24.42 10.05
CA LYS A 33 2.32 -25.06 11.36
C LYS A 33 2.98 -24.06 12.33
N ARG A 34 2.25 -23.66 13.37
CA ARG A 34 2.79 -22.86 14.50
C ARG A 34 3.73 -23.73 15.33
N VAL A 35 4.98 -23.30 15.48
CA VAL A 35 5.93 -23.86 16.47
C VAL A 35 6.16 -22.79 17.53
N GLY A 36 5.73 -23.08 18.76
CA GLY A 36 5.97 -22.25 19.94
C GLY A 36 7.43 -22.36 20.36
N GLY A 37 8.09 -21.22 20.51
CA GLY A 37 9.46 -21.12 21.04
C GLY A 37 9.43 -21.03 22.56
N ALA A 38 10.00 -22.04 23.21
CA ALA A 38 10.36 -21.99 24.63
C ALA A 38 11.71 -21.27 24.77
N ALA A 39 11.72 -20.21 25.58
CA ALA A 39 12.93 -19.47 25.94
C ALA A 39 13.67 -20.21 27.06
N ALA A 40 14.87 -20.70 26.80
CA ALA A 40 15.80 -21.18 27.82
C ALA A 40 16.95 -20.18 27.95
N ALA A 41 16.98 -19.47 29.08
CA ALA A 41 18.06 -18.57 29.46
C ALA A 41 19.30 -19.37 29.87
N VAL A 42 20.41 -19.18 29.16
CA VAL A 42 21.72 -19.76 29.50
C VAL A 42 22.50 -18.71 30.30
N VAL A 43 22.72 -18.99 31.57
CA VAL A 43 23.55 -18.20 32.49
C VAL A 43 25.02 -18.51 32.22
N LEU A 44 25.77 -17.49 31.80
CA LEU A 44 27.22 -17.53 31.58
C LEU A 44 27.95 -17.52 32.93
N VAL A 45 28.68 -18.61 33.22
CA VAL A 45 29.59 -18.72 34.37
C VAL A 45 30.92 -18.06 34.02
N VAL A 46 31.29 -17.02 34.75
CA VAL A 46 32.59 -16.33 34.70
C VAL A 46 33.58 -17.09 35.58
N SER A 47 34.69 -17.59 35.02
CA SER A 47 35.79 -18.20 35.79
C SER A 47 36.95 -17.21 35.91
N ALA A 48 37.20 -16.74 37.13
CA ALA A 48 38.35 -15.91 37.48
C ALA A 48 39.62 -16.77 37.54
N THR A 49 40.65 -16.39 36.77
CA THR A 49 41.99 -16.97 36.85
C THR A 49 42.79 -16.21 37.91
N ALA A 50 43.17 -16.89 38.99
CA ALA A 50 44.01 -16.36 40.05
C ALA A 50 45.46 -16.87 39.95
N CYS A 51 46.34 -16.07 40.53
CA CYS A 51 47.77 -15.90 40.30
C CYS A 51 48.68 -16.74 41.24
N GLY A 52 49.96 -16.86 40.87
CA GLY A 52 51.11 -17.14 41.76
C GLY A 52 51.49 -18.62 41.88
N GLY A 53 52.76 -19.06 41.91
CA GLY A 53 54.06 -18.40 41.97
C GLY A 53 55.09 -19.36 42.61
N GLN A 54 56.35 -19.26 42.17
CA GLN A 54 57.62 -19.50 42.90
C GLN A 54 58.06 -20.91 43.40
N SER A 55 59.11 -21.39 42.74
CA SER A 55 60.38 -22.03 43.20
C SER A 55 60.52 -22.60 44.62
N ALA A 56 61.07 -23.83 44.74
CA ALA A 56 62.49 -24.11 45.08
C ALA A 56 62.74 -25.57 45.54
N ALA A 57 63.95 -26.07 45.19
CA ALA A 57 64.77 -27.08 45.90
C ALA A 57 64.23 -28.53 46.02
N SER A 58 64.99 -29.62 46.04
CA SER A 58 66.39 -30.03 45.76
C SER A 58 66.31 -31.57 45.74
N SER A 59 67.05 -32.33 44.95
CA SER A 59 68.30 -33.01 45.32
C SER A 59 68.27 -34.36 44.60
N THR A 60 69.36 -34.76 43.93
CA THR A 60 69.94 -36.12 43.99
C THR A 60 71.07 -36.24 42.96
N THR A 61 72.30 -36.18 43.47
CA THR A 61 73.49 -36.88 42.97
C THR A 61 73.30 -38.40 43.15
N PRO A 62 73.92 -39.27 42.32
CA PRO A 62 75.37 -39.50 42.41
C PRO A 62 76.14 -39.74 41.10
N LEU A 63 77.46 -39.61 41.28
CA LEU A 63 78.60 -39.97 40.45
C LEU A 63 78.45 -41.25 39.62
N ALA A 64 78.94 -41.20 38.39
CA ALA A 64 79.73 -42.27 37.80
C ALA A 64 80.81 -41.68 36.88
N SER A 65 82.07 -42.02 37.20
CA SER A 65 83.24 -41.93 36.34
C SER A 65 83.01 -42.65 35.00
N GLU A 66 83.60 -42.16 33.91
CA GLU A 66 84.84 -42.74 33.34
C GLU A 66 85.05 -42.31 31.88
N SER A 67 86.33 -42.15 31.56
CA SER A 67 86.98 -42.30 30.24
C SER A 67 86.84 -41.20 29.18
N ALA A 68 87.95 -40.50 28.98
CA ALA A 68 88.26 -39.65 27.84
C ALA A 68 88.83 -40.48 26.67
N SER A 69 88.38 -40.20 25.44
CA SER A 69 89.12 -40.38 24.18
C SER A 69 88.35 -39.75 22.99
N PRO A 70 88.98 -39.45 21.85
CA PRO A 70 89.47 -38.13 21.49
C PRO A 70 88.51 -37.30 20.60
N SER A 71 88.71 -35.98 20.69
CA SER A 71 88.38 -34.91 19.74
C SER A 71 87.68 -35.33 18.43
N ALA A 72 86.35 -35.16 18.40
CA ALA A 72 85.63 -34.98 17.16
C ALA A 72 85.70 -33.49 16.77
N THR A 73 86.19 -33.22 15.57
CA THR A 73 86.08 -31.93 14.87
C THR A 73 84.70 -31.31 15.07
N PRO A 74 84.56 -30.03 15.49
CA PRO A 74 83.24 -29.41 15.60
C PRO A 74 82.66 -29.27 14.20
N THR A 75 81.79 -30.20 13.79
CA THR A 75 80.87 -30.00 12.68
C THR A 75 80.09 -28.72 12.99
N PRO A 76 80.06 -27.72 12.10
CA PRO A 76 79.32 -26.49 12.36
C PRO A 76 77.86 -26.86 12.62
N THR A 77 77.39 -26.63 13.85
CA THR A 77 75.96 -26.72 14.13
C THR A 77 75.27 -25.72 13.20
N PRO A 78 74.35 -26.17 12.34
CA PRO A 78 73.73 -25.26 11.39
C PRO A 78 72.97 -24.20 12.20
N THR A 79 73.32 -22.93 11.97
CA THR A 79 72.72 -21.79 12.66
C THR A 79 71.25 -21.69 12.25
N ALA A 80 70.34 -21.59 13.22
CA ALA A 80 68.91 -21.56 12.96
C ALA A 80 68.55 -20.38 12.01
N PRO A 81 67.74 -20.60 10.97
CA PRO A 81 67.40 -19.61 9.95
C PRO A 81 66.34 -18.60 10.44
N ALA A 82 66.18 -18.43 11.76
CA ALA A 82 65.14 -17.59 12.35
C ALA A 82 65.10 -16.21 11.69
N SER A 83 63.92 -15.79 11.22
CA SER A 83 63.69 -14.51 10.52
C SER A 83 64.41 -14.31 9.18
N SER A 84 65.04 -15.36 8.62
CA SER A 84 65.56 -15.33 7.25
C SER A 84 64.46 -15.60 6.22
N GLY A 85 64.65 -15.11 4.99
CA GLY A 85 63.72 -15.31 3.89
C GLY A 85 63.63 -16.76 3.46
N CYS A 86 62.44 -17.19 3.08
CA CYS A 86 62.19 -18.52 2.53
C CYS A 86 61.36 -18.43 1.25
N VAL A 87 61.48 -19.44 0.38
CA VAL A 87 60.89 -19.42 -0.98
C VAL A 87 59.57 -20.17 -1.10
N THR A 88 59.35 -21.16 -0.23
CA THR A 88 58.20 -22.07 -0.32
C THR A 88 57.38 -21.98 0.95
N GLU A 89 56.16 -21.43 0.85
CA GLU A 89 55.22 -21.35 1.97
C GLU A 89 54.94 -22.75 2.53
N ASN A 90 54.88 -22.84 3.86
CA ASN A 90 54.68 -24.06 4.63
C ASN A 90 55.82 -25.11 4.54
N ALA A 91 56.97 -24.76 3.95
CA ALA A 91 58.18 -25.57 4.05
C ALA A 91 58.60 -25.72 5.51
N THR A 92 59.13 -26.89 5.89
CA THR A 92 59.51 -27.19 7.28
C THR A 92 60.97 -27.62 7.33
N GLU A 93 61.76 -26.99 8.20
CA GLU A 93 63.14 -27.38 8.48
C GLU A 93 63.33 -27.66 9.99
N LYS A 94 64.06 -28.74 10.30
CA LYS A 94 64.30 -29.17 11.68
C LYS A 94 65.69 -28.72 12.11
N TYR A 95 65.75 -27.91 13.17
CA TYR A 95 66.99 -27.47 13.82
C TYR A 95 66.87 -27.82 15.30
N ALA A 96 67.27 -29.05 15.65
CA ALA A 96 67.06 -29.59 16.99
C ALA A 96 67.54 -28.60 18.09
N PRO A 97 66.71 -28.32 19.11
CA PRO A 97 65.42 -28.96 19.44
C PRO A 97 64.17 -28.32 18.80
N LYS A 98 64.32 -27.34 17.90
CA LYS A 98 63.23 -26.53 17.34
C LYS A 98 62.88 -26.91 15.90
N VAL A 99 61.65 -26.61 15.49
CA VAL A 99 61.17 -26.77 14.12
C VAL A 99 60.82 -25.38 13.58
N PHE A 100 61.33 -25.05 12.41
CA PHE A 100 61.03 -23.82 11.71
C PHE A 100 60.11 -24.11 10.54
N ILE A 101 59.10 -23.26 10.34
CA ILE A 101 58.14 -23.31 9.26
C ILE A 101 58.23 -22.00 8.49
N CYS A 102 58.32 -22.09 7.17
CA CYS A 102 58.27 -20.93 6.29
C CYS A 102 56.84 -20.40 6.25
N THR A 103 56.58 -19.28 6.92
CA THR A 103 55.23 -18.73 7.07
C THR A 103 55.18 -17.32 6.54
N LYS A 104 54.05 -16.97 5.92
CA LYS A 104 53.82 -15.62 5.44
C LYS A 104 53.48 -14.71 6.64
N SER A 105 54.31 -13.70 6.86
CA SER A 105 54.09 -12.68 7.88
C SER A 105 52.91 -11.76 7.55
N ASP A 106 52.49 -10.95 8.51
CA ASP A 106 51.45 -9.92 8.30
C ASP A 106 51.84 -8.89 7.23
N ALA A 107 53.15 -8.64 7.07
CA ALA A 107 53.71 -7.80 6.00
C ALA A 107 53.73 -8.50 4.61
N GLY A 108 53.27 -9.75 4.52
CA GLY A 108 53.15 -10.50 3.27
C GLY A 108 54.44 -11.16 2.79
N LYS A 109 55.53 -11.12 3.58
CA LYS A 109 56.81 -11.76 3.26
C LYS A 109 56.89 -13.17 3.84
N LEU A 110 57.53 -14.09 3.13
CA LEU A 110 57.80 -15.45 3.60
C LEU A 110 59.09 -15.46 4.44
N LEU A 111 58.96 -15.83 5.71
CA LEU A 111 60.07 -15.89 6.67
C LEU A 111 60.05 -17.22 7.42
N TRP A 112 61.24 -17.72 7.78
CA TRP A 112 61.37 -18.87 8.68
C TRP A 112 61.00 -18.45 10.12
N MET A 113 59.90 -19.01 10.63
CA MET A 113 59.37 -18.77 11.98
C MET A 113 59.36 -20.08 12.76
N GLU A 114 59.49 -20.03 14.08
CA GLU A 114 59.35 -21.24 14.90
C GLU A 114 57.91 -21.79 14.79
N GLN A 115 57.75 -23.11 14.85
CA GLN A 115 56.46 -23.79 14.64
C GLN A 115 55.31 -23.19 15.48
N SER A 116 55.53 -22.87 16.75
CA SER A 116 54.50 -22.27 17.60
C SER A 116 54.10 -20.86 17.15
N GLU A 117 55.05 -20.06 16.69
CA GLU A 117 54.83 -18.71 16.16
C GLU A 117 54.12 -18.76 14.80
N SER A 118 54.55 -19.66 13.93
CA SER A 118 53.91 -19.95 12.64
C SER A 118 52.43 -20.32 12.82
N LYS A 119 52.13 -21.21 13.77
CA LYS A 119 50.74 -21.59 14.08
C LYS A 119 49.93 -20.39 14.56
N ARG A 120 50.46 -19.59 15.48
CA ARG A 120 49.78 -18.38 15.99
C ARG A 120 49.48 -17.38 14.88
N VAL A 121 50.44 -17.10 14.00
CA VAL A 121 50.26 -16.17 12.87
C VAL A 121 49.23 -16.71 11.88
N THR A 122 49.28 -17.99 11.56
CA THR A 122 48.31 -18.62 10.64
C THR A 122 46.90 -18.58 11.22
N ASP A 123 46.72 -18.96 12.50
CA ASP A 123 45.43 -18.94 13.20
C ASP A 123 44.88 -17.50 13.30
N THR A 124 45.74 -16.51 13.59
CA THR A 124 45.35 -15.10 13.69
C THR A 124 44.89 -14.55 12.34
N ARG A 125 45.58 -14.90 11.24
CA ARG A 125 45.21 -14.47 9.90
C ARG A 125 43.93 -15.17 9.42
N ALA A 126 43.74 -16.44 9.76
CA ALA A 126 42.49 -17.15 9.50
C ALA A 126 41.32 -16.51 10.27
N ALA A 127 41.49 -16.19 11.55
CA ALA A 127 40.49 -15.49 12.36
C ALA A 127 40.17 -14.09 11.81
N ALA A 128 41.20 -13.33 11.40
CA ALA A 128 41.01 -12.01 10.80
C ALA A 128 40.29 -12.09 9.45
N ALA A 129 40.58 -13.10 8.62
CA ALA A 129 39.86 -13.34 7.36
C ALA A 129 38.40 -13.71 7.62
N ALA A 130 38.13 -14.60 8.57
CA ALA A 130 36.76 -14.96 8.97
C ALA A 130 36.00 -13.75 9.53
N ALA A 131 36.64 -12.91 10.34
CA ALA A 131 36.05 -11.69 10.87
C ALA A 131 35.72 -10.68 9.76
N LYS A 132 36.57 -10.54 8.74
CA LYS A 132 36.28 -9.69 7.56
C LYS A 132 35.06 -10.19 6.80
N VAL A 133 35.00 -11.49 6.51
CA VAL A 133 33.83 -12.09 5.83
C VAL A 133 32.55 -11.92 6.66
N ALA A 134 32.63 -12.11 7.97
CA ALA A 134 31.50 -11.90 8.87
C ALA A 134 31.04 -10.43 8.89
N ALA A 135 31.98 -9.48 8.90
CA ALA A 135 31.68 -8.04 8.86
C ALA A 135 31.06 -7.62 7.52
N GLU A 136 31.57 -8.13 6.39
CA GLU A 136 30.99 -7.89 5.06
C GLU A 136 29.58 -8.48 4.95
N LYS A 137 29.37 -9.69 5.47
CA LYS A 137 28.03 -10.29 5.53
C LYS A 137 27.09 -9.46 6.41
N ALA A 138 27.53 -9.02 7.57
CA ALA A 138 26.73 -8.17 8.46
C ALA A 138 26.39 -6.81 7.82
N ALA A 139 27.33 -6.22 7.07
CA ALA A 139 27.08 -5.00 6.32
C ALA A 139 26.06 -5.22 5.18
N ALA A 140 26.17 -6.33 4.46
CA ALA A 140 25.21 -6.71 3.42
C ALA A 140 23.81 -6.97 3.99
N ASP A 141 23.72 -7.69 5.11
CA ASP A 141 22.44 -7.96 5.79
C ASP A 141 21.80 -6.66 6.30
N LYS A 142 22.60 -5.74 6.88
CA LYS A 142 22.12 -4.42 7.29
C LYS A 142 21.63 -3.59 6.11
N ALA A 143 22.39 -3.55 5.01
CA ALA A 143 21.97 -2.85 3.80
C ALA A 143 20.67 -3.43 3.20
N ALA A 144 20.50 -4.75 3.24
CA ALA A 144 19.28 -5.41 2.80
C ALA A 144 18.08 -5.05 3.69
N GLN A 145 18.26 -4.99 5.02
CA GLN A 145 17.23 -4.57 5.96
C GLN A 145 16.82 -3.11 5.76
N GLU A 146 17.79 -2.21 5.58
CA GLU A 146 17.52 -0.79 5.30
C GLU A 146 16.78 -0.60 3.96
N ALA A 147 17.17 -1.35 2.93
CA ALA A 147 16.46 -1.36 1.64
C ALA A 147 15.02 -1.90 1.77
N ALA A 148 14.82 -2.98 2.53
CA ALA A 148 13.50 -3.54 2.79
C ALA A 148 12.61 -2.58 3.59
N ALA A 149 13.15 -1.90 4.60
CA ALA A 149 12.43 -0.90 5.37
C ALA A 149 12.00 0.30 4.50
N LYS A 150 12.89 0.78 3.64
CA LYS A 150 12.56 1.86 2.68
C LYS A 150 11.48 1.42 1.69
N ALA A 151 11.56 0.21 1.15
CA ALA A 151 10.54 -0.32 0.26
C ALA A 151 9.18 -0.47 0.96
N ALA A 152 9.16 -0.91 2.23
CA ALA A 152 7.94 -0.99 3.02
C ALA A 152 7.32 0.39 3.28
N GLN A 153 8.13 1.41 3.57
CA GLN A 153 7.65 2.79 3.72
C GLN A 153 7.05 3.33 2.43
N GLU A 154 7.67 3.07 1.28
CA GLU A 154 7.14 3.49 -0.02
C GLU A 154 5.82 2.79 -0.37
N GLN A 155 5.70 1.49 -0.07
CA GLN A 155 4.45 0.75 -0.21
C GLN A 155 3.34 1.30 0.69
N ALA A 156 3.65 1.58 1.96
CA ALA A 156 2.70 2.17 2.90
C ALA A 156 2.25 3.57 2.47
N ALA A 157 3.17 4.39 1.96
CA ALA A 157 2.85 5.70 1.40
C ALA A 157 1.96 5.59 0.15
N ALA A 158 2.25 4.63 -0.75
CA ALA A 158 1.45 4.37 -1.94
C ALA A 158 0.04 3.86 -1.58
N GLU A 159 -0.10 3.02 -0.56
CA GLU A 159 -1.40 2.57 -0.06
C GLU A 159 -2.20 3.74 0.52
N THR A 160 -1.56 4.57 1.35
CA THR A 160 -2.18 5.78 1.92
C THR A 160 -2.67 6.71 0.82
N ALA A 161 -1.87 6.93 -0.23
CA ALA A 161 -2.26 7.75 -1.39
C ALA A 161 -3.46 7.14 -2.15
N ARG A 162 -3.51 5.81 -2.31
CA ARG A 162 -4.67 5.12 -2.92
C ARG A 162 -5.93 5.27 -2.08
N GLN A 163 -5.82 5.13 -0.76
CA GLN A 163 -6.96 5.30 0.15
C GLN A 163 -7.48 6.75 0.12
N GLN A 164 -6.59 7.74 0.12
CA GLN A 164 -6.97 9.15 -0.02
C GLN A 164 -7.64 9.45 -1.36
N ALA A 165 -7.13 8.88 -2.47
CA ALA A 165 -7.75 9.02 -3.78
C ALA A 165 -9.16 8.39 -3.81
N ALA A 166 -9.33 7.19 -3.23
CA ALA A 166 -10.64 6.54 -3.14
C ALA A 166 -11.62 7.32 -2.24
N ALA A 167 -11.14 7.90 -1.14
CA ALA A 167 -11.94 8.77 -0.29
C ALA A 167 -12.35 10.07 -1.02
N ALA A 168 -11.45 10.67 -1.79
CA ALA A 168 -11.74 11.87 -2.60
C ALA A 168 -12.75 11.58 -3.71
N GLU A 169 -12.63 10.42 -4.38
CA GLU A 169 -13.61 9.92 -5.35
C GLU A 169 -15.01 9.79 -4.70
N THR A 170 -15.07 9.15 -3.53
CA THR A 170 -16.31 8.96 -2.77
C THR A 170 -16.93 10.30 -2.36
N ALA A 171 -16.11 11.25 -1.86
CA ALA A 171 -16.56 12.59 -1.50
C ALA A 171 -17.10 13.35 -2.71
N ARG A 172 -16.45 13.23 -3.87
CA ARG A 172 -16.92 13.84 -5.13
C ARG A 172 -18.26 13.25 -5.58
N GLN A 173 -18.44 11.94 -5.46
CA GLN A 173 -19.72 11.28 -5.79
C GLN A 173 -20.84 11.72 -4.85
N GLN A 174 -20.57 11.82 -3.54
CA GLN A 174 -21.55 12.32 -2.56
C GLN A 174 -21.94 13.77 -2.85
N GLN A 175 -20.98 14.64 -3.16
CA GLN A 175 -21.26 16.03 -3.54
C GLN A 175 -22.09 16.11 -4.83
N ALA A 176 -21.77 15.29 -5.84
CA ALA A 176 -22.55 15.22 -7.07
C ALA A 176 -23.98 14.74 -6.83
N ALA A 177 -24.16 13.72 -5.97
CA ALA A 177 -25.48 13.23 -5.58
C ALA A 177 -26.28 14.28 -4.81
N ALA A 178 -25.65 14.99 -3.87
CA ALA A 178 -26.27 16.08 -3.13
C ALA A 178 -26.68 17.25 -4.06
N ALA A 179 -25.82 17.62 -5.02
CA ALA A 179 -26.13 18.63 -6.01
C ALA A 179 -27.29 18.20 -6.93
N ALA A 180 -27.34 16.93 -7.34
CA ALA A 180 -28.44 16.38 -8.13
C ALA A 180 -29.76 16.38 -7.33
N ALA A 181 -29.73 16.00 -6.04
CA ALA A 181 -30.89 16.05 -5.17
C ALA A 181 -31.39 17.49 -4.95
N ALA A 182 -30.49 18.45 -4.75
CA ALA A 182 -30.84 19.87 -4.64
C ALA A 182 -31.48 20.41 -5.93
N ALA A 183 -30.92 20.04 -7.10
CA ALA A 183 -31.49 20.41 -8.39
C ALA A 183 -32.88 19.79 -8.63
N ALA A 184 -33.09 18.54 -8.19
CA ALA A 184 -34.40 17.90 -8.25
C ALA A 184 -35.43 18.58 -7.34
N ALA A 185 -35.03 18.92 -6.10
CA ALA A 185 -35.88 19.65 -5.17
C ALA A 185 -36.27 21.04 -5.69
N ALA A 186 -35.33 21.77 -6.31
CA ALA A 186 -35.62 23.07 -6.93
C ALA A 186 -36.65 22.96 -8.07
N LYS A 187 -36.61 21.89 -8.87
CA LYS A 187 -37.60 21.65 -9.93
C LYS A 187 -39.00 21.28 -9.40
N ALA A 188 -39.09 20.67 -8.22
CA ALA A 188 -40.37 20.30 -7.61
C ALA A 188 -41.12 21.50 -7.00
N GLN A 189 -40.42 22.61 -6.74
CA GLN A 189 -41.01 23.86 -6.25
C GLN A 189 -41.60 24.67 -7.42
N VAL A 190 -42.57 24.10 -8.14
CA VAL A 190 -43.46 24.91 -8.97
C VAL A 190 -44.38 25.64 -7.99
N PRO A 191 -44.39 26.98 -7.93
CA PRO A 191 -45.38 27.69 -7.13
C PRO A 191 -46.75 27.27 -7.66
N VAL A 192 -47.55 26.64 -6.79
CA VAL A 192 -48.97 26.42 -7.04
C VAL A 192 -49.55 27.82 -7.22
N GLN A 193 -49.75 28.24 -8.47
CA GLN A 193 -50.60 29.38 -8.75
C GLN A 193 -51.93 29.05 -8.09
N PRO A 194 -52.46 29.92 -7.20
CA PRO A 194 -53.82 29.79 -6.73
C PRO A 194 -54.69 29.60 -7.98
N ALA A 195 -55.51 28.54 -8.01
CA ALA A 195 -56.46 28.36 -9.09
C ALA A 195 -57.21 29.69 -9.25
N ALA A 196 -57.14 30.28 -10.45
CA ALA A 196 -57.93 31.46 -10.75
C ALA A 196 -59.39 31.13 -10.37
N PRO A 197 -60.10 32.01 -9.64
CA PRO A 197 -61.50 31.78 -9.34
C PRO A 197 -62.22 31.45 -10.65
N ALA A 198 -63.02 30.38 -10.67
CA ALA A 198 -63.86 30.08 -11.83
C ALA A 198 -64.61 31.37 -12.20
N ALA A 199 -64.46 31.83 -13.44
CA ALA A 199 -65.21 32.98 -13.92
C ALA A 199 -66.70 32.70 -13.67
N PRO A 200 -67.48 33.68 -13.17
CA PRO A 200 -68.92 33.48 -13.06
C PRO A 200 -69.44 33.16 -14.46
N SER A 201 -69.86 31.93 -14.68
CA SER A 201 -70.66 31.58 -15.85
C SER A 201 -71.87 32.52 -15.78
N GLY A 202 -72.03 33.41 -16.76
CA GLY A 202 -73.13 34.38 -16.83
C GLY A 202 -74.51 33.75 -17.03
N CYS A 203 -74.67 32.52 -16.55
CA CYS A 203 -75.88 31.72 -16.50
C CYS A 203 -76.42 31.76 -15.06
N ASP A 204 -77.72 31.91 -14.92
CA ASP A 204 -78.38 31.95 -13.62
C ASP A 204 -78.37 30.56 -12.94
N PRO A 205 -77.94 30.47 -11.67
CA PRO A 205 -77.80 29.19 -10.97
C PRO A 205 -79.13 28.50 -10.62
N ASN A 206 -80.27 29.18 -10.75
CA ASN A 206 -81.59 28.56 -10.54
C ASN A 206 -82.00 27.63 -11.69
N TYR A 207 -81.23 27.61 -12.77
CA TYR A 207 -81.54 26.86 -13.98
C TYR A 207 -80.37 25.98 -14.43
N ALA A 208 -80.67 24.77 -14.90
CA ALA A 208 -79.72 23.78 -15.42
C ALA A 208 -80.19 23.26 -16.79
N GLY A 209 -79.33 22.51 -17.49
CA GLY A 209 -79.64 21.96 -18.82
C GLY A 209 -79.47 22.97 -19.97
N GLY A 210 -79.58 24.28 -19.69
CA GLY A 210 -79.26 25.38 -20.61
C GLY A 210 -78.70 26.60 -19.86
N CYS A 211 -77.94 27.45 -20.56
CA CYS A 211 -77.45 28.70 -19.97
C CYS A 211 -78.54 29.78 -20.04
N VAL A 212 -79.20 30.04 -18.91
CA VAL A 212 -80.15 31.16 -18.78
C VAL A 212 -79.38 32.43 -18.45
N PRO A 213 -79.28 33.42 -19.36
CA PRO A 213 -78.52 34.64 -19.08
C PRO A 213 -79.12 35.41 -17.89
N ILE A 214 -78.26 36.00 -17.06
CA ILE A 214 -78.72 36.84 -15.94
C ILE A 214 -79.20 38.19 -16.48
N ALA A 215 -80.52 38.35 -16.65
CA ALA A 215 -81.18 39.56 -17.14
C ALA A 215 -82.35 39.97 -16.23
N SER A 216 -83.01 41.10 -16.53
CA SER A 216 -84.22 41.52 -15.80
C SER A 216 -85.43 40.63 -16.10
N ASP A 217 -85.45 40.04 -17.28
CA ASP A 217 -86.49 39.15 -17.78
C ASP A 217 -85.87 38.26 -18.87
N VAL A 218 -86.22 36.97 -18.86
CA VAL A 218 -85.72 35.99 -19.83
C VAL A 218 -86.89 35.19 -20.31
N ASP A 219 -87.06 35.11 -21.63
CA ASP A 219 -88.19 34.43 -22.24
C ASP A 219 -87.78 33.17 -23.01
N CYS A 220 -88.73 32.25 -23.17
CA CYS A 220 -88.56 31.12 -24.07
C CYS A 220 -88.54 31.58 -25.52
N ALA A 221 -87.46 31.27 -26.22
CA ALA A 221 -87.27 31.72 -27.57
C ALA A 221 -88.26 31.00 -28.52
N GLY A 222 -89.12 31.77 -29.20
CA GLY A 222 -90.20 31.25 -30.05
C GLY A 222 -91.60 31.45 -29.47
N GLY A 223 -91.70 31.90 -28.21
CA GLY A 223 -92.95 32.34 -27.59
C GLY A 223 -93.26 33.84 -27.82
N SER A 224 -94.31 34.32 -27.16
CA SER A 224 -94.79 35.73 -27.22
C SER A 224 -94.06 36.68 -26.26
N GLY A 225 -92.91 36.26 -25.72
CA GLY A 225 -92.14 37.01 -24.73
C GLY A 225 -91.62 38.36 -25.25
N ASN A 226 -91.47 39.34 -24.35
CA ASN A 226 -91.01 40.70 -24.66
C ASN A 226 -89.69 41.08 -23.95
N GLY A 227 -89.07 40.13 -23.30
CA GLY A 227 -87.88 40.28 -22.50
C GLY A 227 -86.65 40.61 -23.34
N PRO A 228 -85.63 41.25 -22.73
CA PRO A 228 -84.39 41.61 -23.39
C PRO A 228 -83.50 40.40 -23.73
N ALA A 229 -83.80 39.21 -23.21
CA ALA A 229 -83.05 37.99 -23.42
C ALA A 229 -83.97 36.79 -23.66
N TYR A 230 -83.50 35.83 -24.44
CA TYR A 230 -84.25 34.62 -24.75
C TYR A 230 -83.37 33.38 -24.61
N VAL A 231 -83.95 32.28 -24.12
CA VAL A 231 -83.29 30.98 -24.00
C VAL A 231 -83.89 29.96 -24.98
N ARG A 232 -83.07 29.07 -25.54
CA ARG A 232 -83.48 28.06 -26.53
C ARG A 232 -83.35 26.66 -25.94
N GLY A 233 -84.45 25.90 -25.95
CA GLY A 233 -84.50 24.49 -25.53
C GLY A 233 -84.95 24.32 -24.07
N PRO A 234 -85.27 23.08 -23.66
CA PRO A 234 -85.79 22.82 -22.33
C PRO A 234 -84.73 23.19 -21.29
N VAL A 235 -85.13 24.05 -20.37
CA VAL A 235 -84.32 24.46 -19.23
C VAL A 235 -84.90 23.79 -17.99
N THR A 236 -84.06 23.14 -17.20
CA THR A 236 -84.49 22.54 -15.95
C THR A 236 -84.42 23.56 -14.84
N VAL A 237 -85.52 23.81 -14.13
CA VAL A 237 -85.53 24.67 -12.95
C VAL A 237 -84.97 23.86 -11.77
N VAL A 238 -83.78 24.21 -11.30
CA VAL A 238 -83.11 23.56 -10.14
C VAL A 238 -83.27 24.34 -8.84
N GLY A 239 -83.65 25.62 -8.94
CA GLY A 239 -83.88 26.52 -7.82
C GLY A 239 -85.28 27.12 -7.85
N SER A 240 -85.36 28.45 -7.86
CA SER A 240 -86.62 29.17 -8.04
C SER A 240 -86.79 29.61 -9.50
N ASP A 241 -87.98 29.42 -10.06
CA ASP A 241 -88.31 29.98 -11.37
C ASP A 241 -88.57 31.49 -11.27
N ILE A 242 -87.49 32.28 -11.29
CA ILE A 242 -87.54 33.74 -11.15
C ILE A 242 -88.00 34.46 -12.42
N TYR A 243 -87.87 33.81 -13.58
CA TYR A 243 -88.24 34.34 -14.89
C TYR A 243 -89.55 33.79 -15.43
N GLY A 244 -90.19 32.84 -14.74
CA GLY A 244 -91.48 32.29 -15.18
C GLY A 244 -91.36 31.41 -16.44
N LEU A 245 -90.23 30.72 -16.60
CA LEU A 245 -89.98 29.86 -17.76
C LEU A 245 -90.78 28.55 -17.70
N ASP A 246 -91.18 28.11 -16.50
CA ASP A 246 -91.92 26.89 -16.21
C ASP A 246 -93.35 27.25 -15.79
N ASN A 247 -94.24 27.34 -16.79
CA ASN A 247 -95.61 27.83 -16.59
C ASN A 247 -96.51 26.81 -15.88
N ASP A 248 -96.28 25.50 -16.07
CA ASP A 248 -97.08 24.43 -15.49
C ASP A 248 -96.46 23.84 -14.20
N ARG A 249 -95.24 24.28 -13.85
CA ARG A 249 -94.49 23.97 -12.63
C ARG A 249 -94.07 22.51 -12.54
N ASP A 250 -93.72 21.90 -13.67
CA ASP A 250 -93.26 20.52 -13.74
C ASP A 250 -91.74 20.36 -13.54
N GLY A 251 -91.00 21.48 -13.45
CA GLY A 251 -89.56 21.56 -13.29
C GLY A 251 -88.78 21.69 -14.60
N VAL A 252 -89.46 21.71 -15.74
CA VAL A 252 -88.93 21.99 -17.07
C VAL A 252 -89.58 23.27 -17.58
N GLY A 253 -88.78 24.17 -18.13
CA GLY A 253 -89.26 25.38 -18.77
C GLY A 253 -88.86 25.43 -20.24
N CYS A 254 -89.60 26.20 -21.02
CA CYS A 254 -89.40 26.34 -22.47
C CYS A 254 -89.55 25.04 -23.28
N GLU A 255 -90.57 24.25 -22.93
CA GLU A 255 -91.13 23.16 -23.75
C GLU A 255 -91.78 23.59 -25.08
#